data_AF-A0A150ACN2-F1
#
_entry.id   AF-A0A150ACN2-F1
#
_cell.length_a   1.000
_cell.length_b   1.000
_cell.length_c   1.000
_cell.angle_alpha   90.00
_cell.angle_beta   90.00
_cell.angle_gamma   90.00
#
_symmetry.space_group_name_H-M   'P 1'
#
loop_
_entity.id
_entity.type
_entity.pdbx_description
1 polymer ?
#
loop_
_entity_poly.entity_id
_entity_poly.type
_entity_poly.pdbx_seq_one_letter_code
_entity_poly.pdbx_strand_id
1 'polypeptide(L)'
;MFFYGAGCSTEERQLKVKNALSIVLPATDITIDTDLMGAARGLLGKQSGVAAILGTGANSCLYRQEQIIEKPISLGYMLSDFGSGATLGLAFLQKLLTTQLSMETISHFIDTFNLTTEDILEALYKKKNPNTFCASFAPFIIEHHQYDERLKALILEQFHQFIQYYILPFFNKNTTQVKITGSIAHHFSPLLLQAFESCELEAPEIIQSPTEGLIQYHLS
;
A
#
# COMPACT_ATOMS: atom_id res chain seq x y z
N MET A 1 -2.95 12.62 -22.95
CA MET A 1 -2.04 12.15 -21.87
C MET A 1 -2.87 11.85 -20.64
N PHE A 2 -2.63 10.70 -20.00
CA PHE A 2 -3.26 10.34 -18.74
C PHE A 2 -2.23 10.32 -17.63
N PHE A 3 -2.54 10.92 -16.50
CA PHE A 3 -1.70 10.91 -15.30
C PHE A 3 -2.52 10.40 -14.12
N TYR A 4 -1.95 9.44 -13.41
CA TYR A 4 -2.55 8.83 -12.22
C TYR A 4 -1.59 9.04 -11.05
N GLY A 5 -2.04 9.69 -10.00
CA GLY A 5 -1.15 10.08 -8.90
C GLY A 5 -1.80 10.02 -7.53
N ALA A 6 -0.98 9.62 -6.55
CA ALA A 6 -1.33 9.76 -5.15
C ALA A 6 -1.61 11.23 -4.83
N GLY A 7 -2.63 11.47 -4.00
CA GLY A 7 -3.03 12.83 -3.63
C GLY A 7 -3.82 13.60 -4.69
N CYS A 8 -4.10 13.04 -5.87
CA CYS A 8 -4.96 13.66 -6.90
C CYS A 8 -6.47 13.49 -6.60
N SER A 9 -6.86 13.58 -5.33
CA SER A 9 -8.21 13.23 -4.85
C SER A 9 -9.24 14.35 -4.93
N THR A 10 -8.81 15.58 -5.23
CA THR A 10 -9.69 16.75 -5.32
C THR A 10 -9.42 17.51 -6.61
N GLU A 11 -10.44 18.19 -7.14
CA GLU A 11 -10.31 19.01 -8.35
C GLU A 11 -9.19 20.05 -8.23
N GLU A 12 -9.04 20.67 -7.07
CA GLU A 12 -7.96 21.64 -6.81
C GLU A 12 -6.57 21.02 -7.00
N ARG A 13 -6.35 19.81 -6.46
CA ARG A 13 -5.06 19.11 -6.58
C ARG A 13 -4.84 18.61 -8.01
N GLN A 14 -5.88 18.09 -8.64
CA GLN A 14 -5.83 17.68 -10.04
C GLN A 14 -5.50 18.87 -10.96
N LEU A 15 -6.10 20.03 -10.72
CA LEU A 15 -5.84 21.25 -11.49
C LEU A 15 -4.42 21.76 -11.27
N LYS A 16 -3.91 21.73 -10.03
CA LYS A 16 -2.50 22.06 -9.72
C LYS A 16 -1.53 21.19 -10.52
N VAL A 17 -1.75 19.87 -10.54
CA VAL A 17 -0.92 18.93 -11.29
C VAL A 17 -1.06 19.16 -12.80
N LYS A 18 -2.29 19.33 -13.30
CA LYS A 18 -2.57 19.61 -14.71
C LYS A 18 -1.85 20.87 -15.19
N ASN A 19 -1.95 21.96 -14.46
CA ASN A 19 -1.30 23.22 -14.79
C ASN A 19 0.23 23.08 -14.82
N ALA A 20 0.82 22.37 -13.85
CA ALA A 20 2.25 22.11 -13.83
C ALA A 20 2.68 21.29 -15.06
N LEU A 21 1.94 20.24 -15.41
CA LEU A 21 2.24 19.41 -16.58
C LEU A 21 2.07 20.15 -17.90
N SER A 22 1.07 21.03 -18.03
CA SER A 22 0.83 21.83 -19.23
C SER A 22 1.96 22.81 -19.55
N ILE A 23 2.77 23.21 -18.57
CA ILE A 23 3.93 24.09 -18.80
C ILE A 23 5.07 23.32 -19.49
N VAL A 24 5.22 22.04 -19.18
CA VAL A 24 6.38 21.24 -19.60
C VAL A 24 6.08 20.28 -20.76
N LEU A 25 4.81 19.93 -20.98
CA LEU A 25 4.41 18.95 -21.99
C LEU A 25 3.55 19.60 -23.08
N PRO A 26 3.84 19.35 -24.37
CA PRO A 26 3.04 19.82 -25.50
C PRO A 26 1.79 18.94 -25.69
N ALA A 27 1.02 18.72 -24.61
CA ALA A 27 -0.20 17.92 -24.64
C ALA A 27 -1.43 18.84 -24.51
N THR A 28 -2.34 18.75 -25.48
CA THR A 28 -3.61 19.49 -25.47
C THR A 28 -4.62 18.90 -24.49
N ASP A 29 -4.62 17.57 -24.36
CA ASP A 29 -5.57 16.83 -23.53
C ASP A 29 -4.83 16.09 -22.42
N ILE A 30 -4.86 16.68 -21.21
CA ILE A 30 -4.31 16.10 -19.98
C ILE A 30 -5.47 15.74 -19.06
N THR A 31 -5.60 14.44 -18.79
CA THR A 31 -6.52 13.88 -17.81
C THR A 31 -5.75 13.47 -16.57
N ILE A 32 -6.16 13.98 -15.42
CA ILE A 32 -5.58 13.65 -14.11
C ILE A 32 -6.60 12.84 -13.35
N ASP A 33 -6.15 11.75 -12.73
CA ASP A 33 -6.97 10.93 -11.86
C ASP A 33 -6.14 10.41 -10.67
N THR A 34 -6.82 9.78 -9.72
CA THR A 34 -6.19 9.18 -8.54
C THR A 34 -5.35 7.96 -8.92
N ASP A 35 -4.30 7.70 -8.14
CA ASP A 35 -3.57 6.42 -8.17
C ASP A 35 -4.51 5.22 -8.01
N LEU A 36 -5.53 5.32 -7.16
CA LEU A 36 -6.54 4.28 -6.97
C LEU A 36 -7.32 3.97 -8.24
N MET A 37 -7.73 4.99 -9.00
CA MET A 37 -8.37 4.77 -10.31
C MET A 37 -7.40 4.18 -11.33
N GLY A 38 -6.14 4.62 -11.31
CA GLY A 38 -5.09 4.06 -12.16
C GLY A 38 -4.84 2.59 -11.88
N ALA A 39 -4.80 2.20 -10.60
CA ALA A 39 -4.70 0.82 -10.18
C ALA A 39 -5.95 0.02 -10.59
N ALA A 40 -7.15 0.54 -10.37
CA ALA A 40 -8.38 -0.15 -10.75
C ALA A 40 -8.44 -0.45 -12.26
N ARG A 41 -8.21 0.57 -13.10
CA ARG A 41 -8.14 0.42 -14.56
C ARG A 41 -7.02 -0.53 -14.98
N GLY A 42 -5.84 -0.43 -14.37
CA GLY A 42 -4.71 -1.27 -14.74
C GLY A 42 -4.80 -2.72 -14.29
N LEU A 43 -5.52 -3.01 -13.21
CA LEU A 43 -5.69 -4.38 -12.70
C LEU A 43 -6.90 -5.08 -13.30
N LEU A 44 -8.02 -4.36 -13.44
CA LEU A 44 -9.32 -4.91 -13.81
C LEU A 44 -9.74 -4.56 -15.24
N GLY A 45 -9.13 -3.55 -15.87
CA GLY A 45 -9.52 -3.10 -17.20
C GLY A 45 -10.99 -2.68 -17.23
N LYS A 46 -11.83 -3.43 -17.95
CA LYS A 46 -13.29 -3.24 -18.02
C LYS A 46 -14.07 -4.20 -17.12
N GLN A 47 -13.38 -5.09 -16.41
CA GLN A 47 -13.98 -6.08 -15.51
C GLN A 47 -14.38 -5.44 -14.18
N SER A 48 -15.39 -6.02 -13.52
CA SER A 48 -15.81 -5.61 -12.19
C SER A 48 -15.08 -6.41 -11.13
N GLY A 49 -14.61 -5.75 -10.06
CA GLY A 49 -13.78 -6.39 -9.05
C GLY A 49 -13.43 -5.48 -7.89
N VAL A 50 -12.65 -5.99 -6.94
CA VAL A 50 -11.96 -5.18 -5.93
C VAL A 50 -10.54 -4.94 -6.42
N ALA A 51 -10.15 -3.68 -6.52
CA ALA A 51 -8.77 -3.29 -6.76
C ALA A 51 -8.19 -2.72 -5.46
N ALA A 52 -6.99 -3.14 -5.09
CA ALA A 52 -6.30 -2.61 -3.92
C ALA A 52 -4.84 -2.25 -4.23
N ILE A 53 -4.34 -1.27 -3.48
CA ILE A 53 -2.95 -0.83 -3.48
C ILE A 53 -2.39 -1.15 -2.09
N LEU A 54 -1.25 -1.83 -2.05
CA LEU A 54 -0.51 -2.14 -0.83
C LEU A 54 0.99 -1.89 -1.07
N GLY A 55 1.41 -0.66 -0.78
CA GLY A 55 2.78 -0.15 -0.94
C GLY A 55 3.20 0.65 0.29
N THR A 56 3.77 1.84 0.10
CA THR A 56 4.05 2.77 1.21
C THR A 56 2.79 3.12 2.01
N GLY A 57 1.65 3.25 1.33
CA GLY A 57 0.32 3.34 1.94
C GLY A 57 -0.58 2.20 1.46
N ALA A 58 -1.83 2.20 1.93
CA ALA A 58 -2.83 1.20 1.56
C ALA A 58 -4.14 1.85 1.14
N ASN A 59 -4.79 1.29 0.11
CA ASN A 59 -6.10 1.73 -0.33
C ASN A 59 -6.83 0.62 -1.11
N SER A 60 -8.14 0.74 -1.27
CA SER A 60 -8.92 -0.17 -2.09
C SER A 60 -10.20 0.47 -2.64
N CYS A 61 -10.78 -0.15 -3.65
CA CYS A 61 -12.08 0.21 -4.16
C CYS A 61 -12.84 -0.98 -4.71
N LEU A 62 -14.17 -0.86 -4.68
CA LEU A 62 -15.07 -1.62 -5.55
C LEU A 62 -15.14 -0.91 -6.90
N TYR A 63 -14.69 -1.60 -7.94
CA TYR A 63 -14.67 -1.09 -9.31
C TYR A 63 -15.71 -1.81 -10.17
N ARG A 64 -16.59 -1.06 -10.85
CA ARG A 64 -17.62 -1.59 -11.76
C ARG A 64 -17.91 -0.59 -12.86
N GLN A 65 -18.24 -1.10 -14.05
CA GLN A 65 -18.62 -0.25 -15.20
C GLN A 65 -17.60 0.87 -15.44
N GLU A 66 -16.32 0.53 -15.28
CA GLU A 66 -15.19 1.43 -15.43
C GLU A 66 -15.09 2.59 -14.42
N GLN A 67 -15.83 2.50 -13.31
CA GLN A 67 -15.91 3.51 -12.26
C GLN A 67 -15.63 2.91 -10.87
N ILE A 68 -15.11 3.75 -9.98
CA ILE A 68 -15.03 3.45 -8.54
C ILE A 68 -16.42 3.69 -7.95
N ILE A 69 -17.08 2.61 -7.51
CA ILE A 69 -18.40 2.66 -6.89
C ILE A 69 -18.28 3.01 -5.40
N GLU A 70 -17.26 2.45 -4.76
CA GLU A 70 -17.05 2.60 -3.33
C GLU A 70 -15.57 2.45 -3.00
N LYS A 71 -15.13 3.17 -1.97
CA LYS A 71 -13.78 3.05 -1.41
C LYS A 71 -13.82 3.37 0.08
N PRO A 72 -12.95 2.76 0.91
CA PRO A 72 -12.82 3.13 2.31
C PRO A 72 -12.26 4.55 2.44
N ILE A 73 -12.35 5.11 3.64
CA ILE A 73 -11.73 6.39 3.95
C ILE A 73 -10.23 6.15 4.13
N SER A 74 -9.39 6.95 3.46
CA SER A 74 -7.95 6.96 3.72
C SER A 74 -7.66 8.07 4.73
N LEU A 75 -7.17 7.67 5.90
CA LEU A 75 -6.79 8.51 7.03
C LEU A 75 -5.26 8.57 7.21
N GLY A 76 -4.52 7.89 6.33
CA GLY A 76 -3.05 7.84 6.32
C GLY A 76 -2.47 6.85 7.32
N TYR A 77 -1.15 6.72 7.29
CA TYR A 77 -0.41 5.70 8.06
C TYR A 77 -0.57 5.76 9.58
N MET A 78 -1.05 6.87 10.15
CA MET A 78 -1.31 6.93 11.59
C MET A 78 -2.65 6.29 11.99
N LEU A 79 -3.60 6.16 11.05
CA LEU A 79 -4.99 5.87 11.37
C LEU A 79 -5.64 4.78 10.51
N SER A 80 -5.20 4.56 9.26
CA SER A 80 -5.89 3.60 8.38
C SER A 80 -5.02 2.81 7.42
N ASP A 81 -3.79 3.20 7.08
CA ASP A 81 -3.02 2.51 6.01
C ASP A 81 -2.51 1.11 6.45
N PHE A 82 -3.34 0.33 7.13
CA PHE A 82 -3.07 -1.01 7.64
C PHE A 82 -2.43 -1.90 6.57
N GLY A 83 -1.44 -2.69 6.97
CA GLY A 83 -0.69 -3.56 6.06
C GLY A 83 0.33 -2.83 5.18
N SER A 84 0.32 -1.50 5.11
CA SER A 84 1.29 -0.76 4.31
C SER A 84 2.69 -0.83 4.90
N GLY A 85 3.70 -0.48 4.09
CA GLY A 85 5.07 -0.36 4.57
C GLY A 85 5.20 0.66 5.69
N ALA A 86 4.44 1.75 5.64
CA ALA A 86 4.49 2.78 6.67
C ALA A 86 3.93 2.29 8.01
N THR A 87 2.78 1.59 8.04
CA THR A 87 2.24 1.05 9.30
C THR A 87 3.04 -0.13 9.81
N LEU A 88 3.48 -1.03 8.91
CA LEU A 88 4.33 -2.16 9.26
C LEU A 88 5.66 -1.69 9.87
N GLY A 89 6.31 -0.70 9.25
CA GLY A 89 7.54 -0.11 9.76
C GLY A 89 7.34 0.60 11.10
N LEU A 90 6.24 1.35 11.28
CA LEU A 90 5.92 1.99 12.54
C LEU A 90 5.72 0.97 13.67
N ALA A 91 4.96 -0.09 13.41
CA ALA A 91 4.69 -1.14 14.38
C ALA A 91 5.96 -1.97 14.70
N PHE A 92 6.83 -2.17 13.70
CA PHE A 92 8.16 -2.75 13.90
C PHE A 92 9.02 -1.89 14.83
N LEU A 93 9.12 -0.58 14.57
CA LEU A 93 9.88 0.34 15.42
C LEU A 93 9.34 0.37 16.85
N GLN A 94 8.02 0.32 17.02
CA GLN A 94 7.41 0.24 18.35
C GLN A 94 7.87 -1.01 19.11
N LYS A 95 7.85 -2.19 18.46
CA LYS A 95 8.32 -3.44 19.08
C LYS A 95 9.83 -3.41 19.34
N LEU A 96 10.61 -2.87 18.42
CA LEU A 96 12.06 -2.69 18.55
C LEU A 96 12.40 -1.84 19.78
N LEU A 97 11.85 -0.63 19.86
CA LEU A 97 12.14 0.34 20.93
C LEU A 97 11.63 -0.09 22.30
N THR A 98 10.63 -0.97 22.35
CA THR A 98 10.11 -1.56 23.59
C THR A 98 10.70 -2.94 23.89
N THR A 99 11.76 -3.34 23.19
CA THR A 99 12.49 -4.61 23.40
C THR A 99 11.61 -5.87 23.30
N GLN A 100 10.59 -5.82 22.43
CA GLN A 100 9.65 -6.94 22.19
C GLN A 100 10.07 -7.83 21.02
N LEU A 101 11.27 -7.66 20.46
CA LEU A 101 11.82 -8.50 19.39
C LEU A 101 12.92 -9.41 19.95
N SER A 102 13.36 -10.41 19.17
CA SER A 102 14.50 -11.23 19.58
C SER A 102 15.78 -10.39 19.68
N MET A 103 16.69 -10.79 20.56
CA MET A 103 18.00 -10.12 20.70
C MET A 103 18.81 -10.14 19.39
N GLU A 104 18.69 -11.22 18.63
CA GLU A 104 19.33 -11.37 17.32
C GLU A 104 18.78 -10.35 16.32
N THR A 105 17.45 -10.22 16.20
CA THR A 105 16.79 -9.20 15.37
C THR A 105 17.23 -7.78 15.76
N ILE A 106 17.27 -7.49 17.06
CA ILE A 106 17.67 -6.16 17.57
C ILE A 106 19.14 -5.88 17.21
N SER A 107 20.03 -6.86 17.39
CA SER A 107 21.45 -6.73 17.03
C SER A 107 21.62 -6.46 15.53
N HIS A 108 20.97 -7.25 14.67
CA HIS A 108 21.04 -7.06 13.23
C HIS A 108 20.50 -5.70 12.80
N PHE A 109 19.44 -5.20 13.44
CA PHE A 109 18.93 -3.87 13.15
C PHE A 109 19.96 -2.78 13.48
N ILE A 110 20.58 -2.86 14.66
CA ILE A 110 21.61 -1.91 15.09
C ILE A 110 22.80 -1.94 14.12
N ASP A 111 23.28 -3.13 13.76
CA ASP A 111 24.41 -3.29 12.84
C ASP A 111 24.10 -2.76 11.43
N THR A 112 22.85 -2.92 10.96
CA THR A 112 22.43 -2.52 9.62
C THR A 112 22.21 -1.00 9.51
N PHE A 113 21.53 -0.40 10.49
CA PHE A 113 21.08 0.99 10.39
C PHE A 113 21.91 1.97 11.22
N ASN A 114 22.57 1.49 12.27
CA ASN A 114 23.35 2.32 13.21
C ASN A 114 22.57 3.57 13.68
N LEU A 115 21.27 3.39 13.96
CA LEU A 115 20.39 4.44 14.45
C LEU A 115 20.25 4.37 15.97
N THR A 116 20.35 5.52 16.62
CA THR A 116 20.01 5.65 18.04
C THR A 116 18.50 5.81 18.22
N THR A 117 18.02 5.63 19.45
CA THR A 117 16.61 5.92 19.80
C THR A 117 16.28 7.38 19.48
N GLU A 118 17.20 8.30 19.74
CA GLU A 118 17.06 9.73 19.46
C GLU A 118 16.89 10.00 17.96
N ASP A 119 17.67 9.33 17.10
CA ASP A 119 17.55 9.46 15.65
C ASP A 119 16.18 9.01 15.14
N ILE A 120 15.67 7.89 15.67
CA ILE A 120 14.36 7.35 15.32
C ILE A 120 13.25 8.32 15.74
N LEU A 121 13.29 8.83 16.98
CA LEU A 121 12.30 9.79 17.48
C LEU A 121 12.35 11.12 16.70
N GLU A 122 13.54 11.60 16.34
CA GLU A 122 13.68 12.78 15.50
C GLU A 122 13.04 12.57 14.13
N ALA A 123 13.30 11.43 13.49
CA ALA A 123 12.73 11.08 12.19
C ALA A 123 11.19 10.98 12.23
N LEU A 124 10.63 10.39 13.28
CA LEU A 124 9.18 10.21 13.43
C LEU A 124 8.44 11.51 13.74
N TYR A 125 8.98 12.34 14.64
CA TYR A 125 8.24 13.47 15.20
C TYR A 125 8.64 14.84 14.64
N LYS A 126 9.84 14.98 14.05
CA LYS A 126 10.39 16.30 13.67
C LYS A 126 10.72 16.42 12.18
N LYS A 127 11.03 15.32 11.49
CA LYS A 127 11.39 15.36 10.06
C LYS A 127 10.16 15.30 9.16
N LYS A 128 10.36 15.69 7.89
CA LYS A 128 9.34 15.57 6.84
C LYS A 128 9.20 14.09 6.42
N ASN A 129 8.00 13.71 6.01
CA ASN A 129 7.66 12.38 5.47
C ASN A 129 7.99 11.19 6.40
N PRO A 130 7.55 11.20 7.67
CA PRO A 130 7.77 10.10 8.61
C PRO A 130 7.20 8.77 8.11
N ASN A 131 6.13 8.80 7.32
CA ASN A 131 5.58 7.62 6.65
C ASN A 131 6.59 6.92 5.73
N THR A 132 7.39 7.69 4.98
CA THR A 132 8.41 7.13 4.08
C THR A 132 9.58 6.55 4.88
N PHE A 133 9.96 7.21 5.97
CA PHE A 133 10.94 6.69 6.92
C PHE A 133 10.50 5.36 7.54
N CYS A 134 9.24 5.25 7.99
CA CYS A 134 8.72 3.96 8.47
C CYS A 134 8.76 2.90 7.36
N ALA A 135 8.30 3.24 6.15
CA ALA A 135 8.27 2.30 5.04
C ALA A 135 9.65 1.83 4.59
N SER A 136 10.73 2.57 4.86
CA SER A 136 12.09 2.16 4.49
C SER A 136 12.59 0.94 5.28
N PHE A 137 11.92 0.55 6.37
CA PHE A 137 12.26 -0.66 7.13
C PHE A 137 11.63 -1.94 6.56
N ALA A 138 10.73 -1.86 5.58
CA ALA A 138 10.10 -3.04 4.99
C ALA A 138 11.09 -4.08 4.43
N PRO A 139 12.18 -3.69 3.73
CA PRO A 139 13.21 -4.64 3.28
C PRO A 139 13.87 -5.42 4.43
N PHE A 140 14.17 -4.75 5.55
CA PHE A 140 14.72 -5.42 6.72
C PHE A 140 13.72 -6.43 7.31
N ILE A 141 12.46 -6.02 7.42
CA ILE A 141 11.39 -6.85 7.97
C ILE A 141 11.17 -8.11 7.12
N ILE A 142 11.13 -8.00 5.78
CA ILE A 142 10.97 -9.18 4.91
C ILE A 142 12.18 -10.11 4.97
N GLU A 143 13.40 -9.60 5.15
CA GLU A 143 14.59 -10.46 5.24
C GLU A 143 14.63 -11.25 6.57
N HIS A 144 14.18 -10.64 7.67
CA HIS A 144 14.37 -11.18 9.01
C HIS A 144 13.14 -11.91 9.58
N HIS A 145 11.96 -11.79 8.98
CA HIS A 145 10.73 -12.37 9.56
C HIS A 145 10.76 -13.90 9.71
N GLN A 146 11.55 -14.59 8.90
CA GLN A 146 11.69 -16.05 8.96
C GLN A 146 12.50 -16.54 10.17
N TYR A 147 13.26 -15.65 10.81
CA TYR A 147 14.10 -15.96 11.96
C TYR A 147 13.49 -15.48 13.29
N ASP A 148 12.46 -14.64 13.24
CA ASP A 148 11.76 -14.13 14.43
C ASP A 148 10.24 -14.22 14.26
N GLU A 149 9.63 -15.21 14.93
CA GLU A 149 8.18 -15.43 14.92
C GLU A 149 7.39 -14.18 15.35
N ARG A 150 7.99 -13.26 16.12
CA ARG A 150 7.33 -12.01 16.53
C ARG A 150 7.18 -11.03 15.37
N LEU A 151 8.12 -11.03 14.42
CA LEU A 151 8.02 -10.27 13.17
C LEU A 151 7.00 -10.90 12.23
N LYS A 152 7.02 -12.23 12.10
CA LYS A 152 6.01 -12.94 11.31
C LYS A 152 4.59 -12.68 11.82
N ALA A 153 4.39 -12.76 13.13
CA ALA A 153 3.12 -12.44 13.77
C ALA A 153 2.70 -10.98 13.52
N LEU A 154 3.64 -10.02 13.61
CA LEU A 154 3.38 -8.62 13.31
C LEU A 154 2.90 -8.42 11.85
N ILE A 155 3.55 -9.08 10.89
CA ILE A 155 3.19 -8.97 9.47
C ILE A 155 1.78 -9.52 9.24
N LEU A 156 1.48 -10.71 9.78
CA LEU A 156 0.17 -11.33 9.63
C LEU A 156 -0.93 -10.45 10.26
N GLU A 157 -0.71 -9.91 11.46
CA GLU A 157 -1.63 -8.98 12.11
C GLU A 157 -1.92 -7.75 11.22
N GLN A 158 -0.89 -7.16 10.63
CA GLN A 158 -1.03 -6.02 9.72
C GLN A 158 -1.84 -6.39 8.45
N PHE A 159 -1.66 -7.59 7.91
CA PHE A 159 -2.43 -8.05 6.75
C PHE A 159 -3.87 -8.44 7.09
N HIS A 160 -4.13 -8.98 8.29
CA HIS A 160 -5.49 -9.17 8.77
C HIS A 160 -6.24 -7.84 8.89
N GLN A 161 -5.59 -6.81 9.46
CA GLN A 161 -6.16 -5.47 9.53
C GLN A 161 -6.42 -4.88 8.13
N PHE A 162 -5.49 -5.08 7.19
CA PHE A 162 -5.68 -4.68 5.79
C PHE A 162 -6.91 -5.37 5.17
N ILE A 163 -7.01 -6.70 5.30
CA ILE A 163 -8.15 -7.47 4.76
C ILE A 163 -9.46 -7.01 5.39
N GLN A 164 -9.48 -6.84 6.71
CA GLN A 164 -10.68 -6.44 7.44
C GLN A 164 -11.19 -5.05 7.02
N TYR A 165 -10.29 -4.09 6.84
CA TYR A 165 -10.66 -2.71 6.54
C TYR A 165 -10.84 -2.45 5.04
N TYR A 166 -9.96 -3.00 4.20
CA TYR A 166 -9.90 -2.68 2.78
C TYR A 166 -10.55 -3.71 1.86
N ILE A 167 -10.80 -4.93 2.32
CA ILE A 167 -11.24 -6.03 1.43
C ILE A 167 -12.63 -6.54 1.81
N LEU A 168 -12.83 -6.98 3.06
CA LEU A 168 -14.09 -7.57 3.53
C LEU A 168 -15.34 -6.72 3.31
N PRO A 169 -15.33 -5.37 3.41
CA PRO A 169 -16.52 -4.56 3.20
C PRO A 169 -17.17 -4.68 1.80
N PHE A 170 -16.48 -5.30 0.84
CA PHE A 170 -16.97 -5.50 -0.51
C PHE A 170 -17.55 -6.91 -0.78
N PHE A 171 -17.30 -7.89 0.09
CA PHE A 171 -17.68 -9.29 -0.15
C PHE A 171 -19.20 -9.51 -0.11
N ASN A 172 -19.95 -8.72 0.66
CA ASN A 172 -21.41 -8.78 0.69
C ASN A 172 -22.09 -8.21 -0.58
N LYS A 173 -21.32 -7.84 -1.62
CA LYS A 173 -21.82 -7.15 -2.83
C LYS A 173 -21.74 -7.99 -4.08
N ASN A 174 -21.55 -9.31 -3.99
CA ASN A 174 -21.38 -10.25 -5.12
C ASN A 174 -20.09 -10.01 -5.94
N THR A 175 -18.98 -9.68 -5.28
CA THR A 175 -17.66 -9.64 -5.90
C THR A 175 -16.73 -10.56 -5.14
N THR A 176 -16.12 -11.53 -5.82
CA THR A 176 -15.07 -12.41 -5.25
C THR A 176 -13.68 -12.10 -5.80
N GLN A 177 -13.60 -11.45 -6.96
CA GLN A 177 -12.32 -11.11 -7.57
C GLN A 177 -11.64 -9.94 -6.85
N VAL A 178 -10.51 -10.22 -6.21
CA VAL A 178 -9.62 -9.22 -5.60
C VAL A 178 -8.30 -9.21 -6.36
N LYS A 179 -7.90 -8.02 -6.82
CA LYS A 179 -6.58 -7.79 -7.42
C LYS A 179 -5.84 -6.74 -6.62
N ILE A 180 -4.57 -7.00 -6.31
CA ILE A 180 -3.76 -6.14 -5.45
C ILE A 180 -2.47 -5.78 -6.17
N THR A 181 -2.10 -4.51 -6.12
CA THR A 181 -0.81 -4.03 -6.61
C THR A 181 0.01 -3.37 -5.51
N GLY A 182 1.31 -3.27 -5.73
CA GLY A 182 2.23 -2.56 -4.85
C GLY A 182 3.36 -3.42 -4.30
N SER A 183 4.43 -2.75 -3.89
CA SER A 183 5.68 -3.39 -3.45
C SER A 183 5.49 -4.29 -2.24
N ILE A 184 4.66 -3.89 -1.28
CA ILE A 184 4.42 -4.69 -0.08
C ILE A 184 3.62 -5.94 -0.43
N ALA A 185 2.54 -5.82 -1.21
CA ALA A 185 1.80 -7.00 -1.67
C ALA A 185 2.69 -7.99 -2.44
N HIS A 186 3.58 -7.48 -3.29
CA HIS A 186 4.48 -8.33 -4.08
C HIS A 186 5.54 -9.03 -3.22
N HIS A 187 6.31 -8.28 -2.42
CA HIS A 187 7.43 -8.84 -1.66
C HIS A 187 6.98 -9.71 -0.47
N PHE A 188 5.82 -9.42 0.10
CA PHE A 188 5.25 -10.20 1.21
C PHE A 188 4.14 -11.16 0.76
N SER A 189 4.07 -11.47 -0.55
CA SER A 189 3.00 -12.27 -1.15
C SER A 189 2.70 -13.57 -0.39
N PRO A 190 3.68 -14.40 0.03
CA PRO A 190 3.37 -15.64 0.75
C PRO A 190 2.58 -15.41 2.05
N LEU A 191 2.95 -14.39 2.84
CA LEU A 191 2.27 -14.04 4.09
C LEU A 191 0.93 -13.36 3.84
N LEU A 192 0.81 -12.57 2.77
CA LEU A 192 -0.46 -11.97 2.38
C LEU A 192 -1.47 -13.05 1.96
N LEU A 193 -1.04 -14.02 1.15
CA LEU A 193 -1.89 -15.16 0.77
C LEU A 193 -2.31 -15.99 1.98
N GLN A 194 -1.39 -16.23 2.92
CA GLN A 194 -1.71 -16.88 4.20
C GLN A 194 -2.77 -16.10 4.99
N ALA A 195 -2.70 -14.77 5.03
CA ALA A 195 -3.70 -13.95 5.70
C ALA A 195 -5.08 -14.07 5.02
N PHE A 196 -5.14 -14.07 3.69
CA PHE A 196 -6.40 -14.32 2.95
C PHE A 196 -6.99 -15.70 3.26
N GLU A 197 -6.16 -16.75 3.24
CA GLU A 197 -6.59 -18.12 3.58
C GLU A 197 -7.18 -18.19 4.99
N SER A 198 -6.53 -17.57 5.97
CA SER A 198 -7.02 -17.54 7.36
C SER A 198 -8.31 -16.74 7.56
N CYS A 199 -8.67 -15.89 6.60
CA CYS A 199 -9.96 -15.18 6.56
C CYS A 199 -11.01 -15.91 5.70
N GLU A 200 -10.74 -17.14 5.26
CA GLU A 200 -11.61 -17.93 4.37
C GLU A 200 -11.94 -17.21 3.04
N LEU A 201 -10.99 -16.42 2.53
CA LEU A 201 -11.13 -15.68 1.26
C LEU A 201 -10.37 -16.38 0.13
N GLU A 202 -10.89 -16.23 -1.10
CA GLU A 202 -10.15 -16.61 -2.30
C GLU A 202 -8.83 -15.84 -2.39
N ALA A 203 -7.76 -16.51 -2.82
CA ALA A 203 -6.46 -15.90 -3.01
C ALA A 203 -6.55 -14.73 -4.02
N PRO A 204 -6.05 -13.54 -3.67
CA PRO A 204 -6.05 -12.41 -4.59
C PRO A 204 -5.03 -12.61 -5.70
N GLU A 205 -5.27 -11.99 -6.85
CA GLU A 205 -4.24 -11.84 -7.87
C GLU A 205 -3.31 -10.68 -7.49
N ILE A 206 -2.02 -10.96 -7.28
CA ILE A 206 -1.03 -9.95 -6.92
C ILE A 206 -0.22 -9.56 -8.15
N ILE A 207 -0.30 -8.29 -8.53
CA ILE A 207 0.35 -7.72 -9.72
C ILE A 207 1.32 -6.64 -9.28
N GLN A 208 2.62 -6.82 -9.54
CA GLN A 208 3.66 -5.91 -9.03
C GLN A 208 3.44 -4.44 -9.44
N SER A 209 3.01 -4.19 -10.68
CA SER A 209 2.71 -2.87 -11.19
C SER A 209 1.49 -2.89 -12.12
N PRO A 210 0.55 -1.92 -12.01
CA PRO A 210 -0.62 -1.86 -12.88
C PRO A 210 -0.32 -1.23 -14.25
N THR A 211 0.93 -0.80 -14.51
CA THR A 211 1.30 0.00 -15.69
C THR A 211 0.93 -0.68 -17.01
N GLU A 212 1.24 -1.96 -17.18
CA GLU A 212 0.98 -2.68 -18.44
C GLU A 212 -0.52 -2.75 -18.74
N GLY A 213 -1.33 -3.17 -17.76
CA GLY A 213 -2.78 -3.21 -17.93
C GLY A 213 -3.40 -1.82 -18.11
N LEU A 214 -2.80 -0.79 -17.51
CA LEU A 214 -3.25 0.59 -17.67
C LEU A 214 -2.95 1.12 -19.08
N ILE A 215 -1.80 0.76 -19.65
CA ILE A 215 -1.48 1.04 -21.07
C ILE A 215 -2.52 0.38 -21.97
N GLN A 216 -2.80 -0.91 -21.76
CA GLN A 216 -3.79 -1.65 -22.54
C GLN A 216 -5.19 -1.05 -22.44
N TYR A 217 -5.61 -0.61 -21.26
CA TYR A 217 -6.90 0.05 -21.05
C TYR A 217 -7.07 1.32 -21.90
N HIS A 218 -6.02 2.14 -22.05
CA HIS A 218 -6.10 3.38 -22.84
C HIS A 218 -5.89 3.16 -24.35
N LEU A 219 -5.36 2.01 -24.75
CA LEU A 219 -5.20 1.64 -26.16
C LEU A 219 -6.41 0.91 -26.74
N SER A 220 -7.32 0.40 -25.90
CA SER A 220 -8.53 -0.34 -26.29
C SER A 220 -9.74 0.55 -26.52
#